data_AF-A0AAP6ZT08-F1
#
_entry.id   AF-A0AAP6ZT08-F1
#
_cell.length_a   1.000
_cell.length_b   1.000
_cell.length_c   1.000
_cell.angle_alpha   90.00
_cell.angle_beta   90.00
_cell.angle_gamma   90.00
#
_symmetry.space_group_name_H-M   'P 1'
#
loop_
_entity.id
_entity.type
_entity.pdbx_description
1 polymer ?
#
loop_
_entity_poly.entity_id
_entity_poly.type
_entity_poly.pdbx_seq_one_letter_code
_entity_poly.pdbx_strand_id
1 'polypeptide(L)' 'MKSARKKDKLSVQKMADLSGLPYATIRKFESTGNISLRQFLMLYETVGDLKKVKALTTSSEPEFKSIEDVLRHA' A
#
# COMPACT_ATOMS: atom_id res chain seq x y z
N MET A 1 5.74 8.56 -1.20
CA MET A 1 6.73 7.47 -1.34
C MET A 1 8.19 7.96 -1.38
N LYS A 2 8.57 8.85 -2.31
CA LYS A 2 9.94 9.41 -2.38
C LYS A 2 10.47 9.96 -1.05
N SER A 3 9.63 10.70 -0.31
CA SER A 3 9.99 11.23 1.01
C SER A 3 10.24 10.13 2.05
N ALA A 4 9.44 9.06 2.04
CA ALA A 4 9.63 7.91 2.93
C ALA A 4 10.95 7.20 2.62
N ARG A 5 11.23 6.91 1.33
CA ARG A 5 12.50 6.33 0.90
C ARG A 5 13.71 7.15 1.37
N LYS A 6 13.64 8.48 1.23
CA LYS A 6 14.71 9.39 1.66
C LYS A 6 14.88 9.40 3.18
N LYS A 7 13.78 9.36 3.95
CA LYS A 7 13.80 9.26 5.41
C LYS A 7 14.55 8.00 5.86
N ASP A 8 14.36 6.90 5.16
CA ASP A 8 15.02 5.61 5.44
C ASP A 8 16.43 5.51 4.81
N LYS A 9 16.94 6.60 4.23
CA LYS A 9 18.27 6.69 3.60
C LYS A 9 18.51 5.68 2.48
N LEU A 10 17.44 5.21 1.82
CA LEU A 10 17.55 4.25 0.72
C LEU A 10 17.83 4.98 -0.59
N SER A 11 18.85 4.53 -1.34
CA SER A 11 19.01 4.92 -2.74
C SER A 11 17.89 4.31 -3.59
N VAL A 12 17.67 4.84 -4.80
CA VAL A 12 16.68 4.25 -5.72
C VAL A 12 17.11 2.83 -6.13
N GLN A 13 18.43 2.60 -6.30
CA GLN A 13 18.95 1.25 -6.55
C GLN A 13 18.65 0.32 -5.37
N LYS A 14 18.93 0.74 -4.13
CA LYS A 14 18.67 -0.10 -2.96
C LYS A 14 17.18 -0.41 -2.81
N MET A 15 16.30 0.55 -3.13
CA MET A 15 14.86 0.30 -3.15
C MET A 15 14.46 -0.67 -4.27
N ALA A 16 15.08 -0.60 -5.44
CA ALA A 16 14.86 -1.57 -6.53
C ALA A 16 15.22 -2.99 -6.08
N ASP A 17 16.38 -3.15 -5.45
CA ASP A 17 16.86 -4.45 -4.95
C ASP A 17 15.92 -5.02 -3.88
N LEU A 18 15.43 -4.18 -2.96
CA LEU A 18 14.54 -4.61 -1.87
C LEU A 18 13.11 -4.92 -2.35
N SER A 19 12.58 -4.11 -3.28
CA SER A 19 11.20 -4.26 -3.77
C SER A 19 11.05 -5.24 -4.94
N GLY A 20 12.16 -5.68 -5.54
CA GLY A 20 12.17 -6.49 -6.76
C GLY A 20 11.65 -5.76 -8.00
N LEU A 21 11.56 -4.42 -7.96
CA LEU A 21 11.08 -3.61 -9.08
C LEU A 21 12.23 -2.99 -9.87
N PRO A 22 12.10 -2.83 -11.20
CA PRO A 22 13.12 -2.16 -11.99
C PRO A 22 13.37 -0.73 -11.51
N TYR A 23 14.64 -0.33 -11.48
CA TYR A 23 15.06 1.04 -11.14
C TYR A 23 14.28 2.11 -11.92
N ALA A 24 14.08 1.88 -13.23
CA ALA A 24 13.34 2.79 -14.11
C ALA A 24 11.87 2.95 -13.69
N THR A 25 11.22 1.87 -13.22
CA THR A 25 9.84 1.91 -12.70
C THR A 25 9.75 2.82 -11.49
N ILE A 26 10.70 2.70 -10.54
CA ILE A 26 10.73 3.53 -9.34
C ILE A 26 10.99 5.00 -9.71
N ARG A 27 11.94 5.27 -10.61
CA ARG A 27 12.23 6.64 -11.08
C ARG A 27 11.02 7.28 -11.75
N LYS A 28 10.35 6.56 -12.66
CA LYS A 28 9.14 7.03 -13.34
C LYS A 28 8.04 7.32 -12.33
N PHE A 29 7.81 6.42 -11.37
CA PHE A 29 6.80 6.65 -10.35
C PHE A 29 7.13 7.87 -9.49
N GLU A 30 8.38 8.03 -9.05
CA GLU A 30 8.79 9.18 -8.25
C GLU A 30 8.73 10.53 -8.98
N SER A 31 8.81 10.54 -10.33
CA SER A 31 8.71 11.77 -11.12
C SER A 31 7.29 12.05 -11.59
N THR A 32 6.49 11.03 -11.89
CA THR A 32 5.17 11.18 -12.54
C THR A 32 3.99 10.85 -11.64
N GLY A 33 4.20 10.12 -10.54
CA GLY A 33 3.13 9.54 -9.73
C GLY A 33 2.45 8.32 -10.36
N ASN A 34 2.77 7.96 -11.61
CA ASN A 34 2.11 6.87 -12.32
C ASN A 34 2.78 5.51 -12.07
N ILE A 35 2.01 4.55 -11.58
CA ILE A 35 2.41 3.16 -11.33
C ILE A 35 1.16 2.27 -11.21
N SER A 36 1.29 0.96 -11.41
CA SER A 36 0.20 0.03 -11.08
C SER A 36 0.01 -0.13 -9.57
N LEU A 37 -1.22 -0.45 -9.14
CA LEU A 37 -1.52 -0.68 -7.72
C LEU A 37 -0.66 -1.80 -7.11
N ARG A 38 -0.48 -2.93 -7.82
CA ARG A 38 0.38 -4.03 -7.36
C ARG A 38 1.81 -3.56 -7.08
N GLN A 39 2.42 -2.85 -8.02
CA GLN A 39 3.80 -2.36 -7.87
C GLN A 39 3.88 -1.28 -6.78
N PHE A 40 2.85 -0.46 -6.62
CA PHE A 40 2.77 0.47 -5.49
C PHE A 40 2.79 -0.26 -4.15
N LEU A 41 2.03 -1.35 -3.99
CA LEU A 41 2.00 -2.13 -2.76
C LEU A 41 3.35 -2.79 -2.45
N MET A 42 4.06 -3.30 -3.46
CA MET A 42 5.43 -3.81 -3.30
C MET A 42 6.39 -2.73 -2.77
N LEU A 43 6.31 -1.50 -3.29
CA LEU A 43 7.09 -0.37 -2.78
C LEU A 43 6.67 0.01 -1.36
N TYR A 44 5.37 -0.03 -1.06
CA TYR A 44 4.83 0.34 0.25
C TYR A 44 5.22 -0.67 1.34
N GLU A 45 5.29 -1.95 1.02
CA GLU A 45 5.82 -2.96 1.92
C GLU A 45 7.30 -2.73 2.25
N THR A 46 8.08 -2.16 1.33
CA THR A 46 9.52 -1.94 1.51
C THR A 46 9.86 -0.82 2.51
N VAL A 47 9.04 0.24 2.59
CA VAL A 47 9.32 1.45 3.41
C VAL A 47 8.17 1.81 4.35
N GLY A 48 7.17 0.96 4.44
CA GLY A 48 5.94 1.19 5.17
C GLY A 48 5.45 -0.10 5.83
N ASP A 49 4.16 -0.11 6.16
CA ASP A 49 3.55 -1.25 6.82
C ASP A 49 2.30 -1.67 6.04
N LEU A 50 2.45 -2.69 5.19
CA LEU A 50 1.38 -3.21 4.34
C LEU A 50 0.15 -3.65 5.16
N LYS A 51 0.31 -3.97 6.45
CA LYS A 51 -0.82 -4.30 7.35
C LYS A 51 -1.81 -3.15 7.47
N LYS A 52 -1.36 -1.90 7.40
CA LYS A 52 -2.25 -0.73 7.41
C LYS A 52 -3.16 -0.70 6.19
N VAL A 53 -2.62 -1.04 5.01
CA VAL A 53 -3.44 -1.15 3.80
C VAL A 53 -4.42 -2.32 3.94
N LYS A 54 -3.98 -3.47 4.47
CA LYS A 54 -4.86 -4.62 4.74
C LYS A 54 -5.99 -4.28 5.72
N ALA A 55 -5.72 -3.48 6.74
CA ALA A 55 -6.75 -3.04 7.68
C ALA A 55 -7.84 -2.23 6.97
N LEU A 56 -7.48 -1.41 5.97
CA LEU A 56 -8.43 -0.65 5.16
C LEU A 56 -9.29 -1.52 4.24
N THR A 57 -8.86 -2.75 3.93
CA THR A 57 -9.65 -3.70 3.13
C THR A 57 -10.57 -4.58 3.98
N THR A 58 -10.51 -4.46 5.30
CA THR A 58 -11.34 -5.25 6.21
C THR A 58 -12.58 -4.43 6.54
N SER A 59 -13.76 -5.02 6.36
CA SER A 59 -15.02 -4.35 6.73
C SER A 59 -15.08 -4.16 8.25
N SER A 60 -15.38 -2.94 8.68
CA SER A 60 -15.75 -2.65 10.07
C SER A 60 -17.26 -2.72 10.29
N GLU A 61 -18.04 -2.98 9.23
CA GLU A 61 -19.49 -3.09 9.36
C GLU A 61 -19.86 -4.41 10.05
N PRO A 62 -20.85 -4.39 10.95
CA PRO A 62 -21.36 -5.61 11.55
C PRO A 62 -21.83 -6.57 10.45
N GLU A 63 -21.35 -7.80 10.52
CA GLU A 63 -21.80 -8.87 9.65
C GLU A 63 -23.23 -9.23 10.05
N PHE A 64 -24.22 -8.61 9.41
CA PHE A 64 -25.63 -8.91 9.64
C PHE A 64 -25.96 -10.28 9.04
N LYS A 65 -26.43 -11.21 9.87
CA LYS A 65 -26.73 -12.58 9.44
C LYS A 65 -28.21 -12.80 9.13
N SER A 66 -29.08 -11.89 9.55
CA SER A 66 -30.51 -11.91 9.21
C SER A 66 -31.12 -10.51 9.08
N ILE A 67 -32.32 -10.44 8.51
CA ILE A 67 -33.11 -9.20 8.43
C ILE A 67 -33.42 -8.67 9.83
N GLU A 68 -33.72 -9.54 10.79
CA GLU A 68 -33.93 -9.17 12.19
C GLU A 68 -32.69 -8.59 12.86
N ASP A 69 -31.48 -8.99 12.44
CA ASP A 69 -30.23 -8.39 12.95
C ASP A 69 -30.03 -6.97 12.43
N VAL A 70 -30.42 -6.72 11.17
CA VAL A 70 -30.40 -5.37 10.56
C VAL A 70 -31.38 -4.46 11.29
N LEU A 71 -32.62 -4.93 11.51
CA LEU A 71 -33.67 -4.15 12.17
C LEU A 71 -33.35 -3.79 13.63
N ARG A 72 -32.49 -4.57 14.31
CA ARG A 72 -32.04 -4.30 15.69
C ARG A 72 -30.99 -3.19 15.79
N HIS A 73 -30.39 -2.78 14.68
CA HIS A 73 -29.34 -1.77 14.63
C HIS A 73 -29.73 -0.55 13.75
N ALA A 74 -31.02 -0.40 13.44
CA ALA A 74 -31.59 0.70 12.67
C ALA A 74 -32.06 1.88 13.55
#